data_AF-I6APY9-F1
#
_entry.id   AF-I6APY9-F1
#
_cell.length_a   1.000
_cell.length_b   1.000
_cell.length_c   1.000
_cell.angle_alpha   90.00
_cell.angle_beta   90.00
_cell.angle_gamma   90.00
#
_symmetry.space_group_name_H-M   'P 1'
#
loop_
_entity.id
_entity.type
_entity.pdbx_description
1 polymer ?
#
loop_
_entity_poly.entity_id
_entity_poly.type
_entity_poly.pdbx_seq_one_letter_code
_entity_poly.pdbx_strand_id
1 'polypeptide(L)'
;MSESAIHLILFAIAALTLVAGVAALAPRTVFARRLPADTFGAGGWLVLRHWGVLVVICGLLLFWAARDATVRHPLLLAVGAEKLAFGLLVLRRRTTPLGKLLLPGALCDLLACLLFLLCWLAAR
;
A
#
# COMPACT_ATOMS: atom_id res chain seq x y z
N MET A 1 4.19 -11.02 -20.38
CA MET A 1 4.81 -11.46 -19.10
C MET A 1 4.33 -12.87 -18.83
N SER A 2 5.18 -13.78 -18.35
CA SER A 2 4.71 -15.13 -18.04
C SER A 2 3.78 -15.12 -16.81
N GLU A 3 2.88 -16.10 -16.72
CA GLU A 3 1.95 -16.23 -15.60
C GLU A 3 2.71 -16.38 -14.26
N SER A 4 3.80 -17.15 -14.26
CA SER A 4 4.68 -17.30 -13.09
C SER A 4 5.27 -15.96 -12.63
N ALA A 5 5.60 -15.06 -13.57
CA ALA A 5 6.11 -13.73 -13.24
C ALA A 5 5.01 -12.83 -12.64
N ILE A 6 3.78 -12.90 -13.15
CA ILE A 6 2.62 -12.20 -12.56
C ILE A 6 2.40 -12.67 -11.12
N HIS A 7 2.36 -13.98 -10.89
CA HIS A 7 2.17 -14.54 -9.55
C HIS A 7 3.25 -14.08 -8.57
N LEU A 8 4.52 -14.12 -9.00
CA LEU A 8 5.65 -13.68 -8.17
C LEU A 8 5.53 -12.20 -7.80
N ILE A 9 5.21 -11.34 -8.77
CA ILE A 9 5.02 -9.90 -8.54
C ILE A 9 3.90 -9.66 -7.53
N LEU A 10 2.74 -10.28 -7.73
CA LEU A 10 1.58 -10.08 -6.87
C LEU A 10 1.82 -10.61 -5.45
N PHE A 11 2.47 -11.78 -5.29
CA PHE A 11 2.84 -12.29 -3.98
C PHE A 11 3.88 -11.42 -3.27
N ALA A 12 4.90 -10.93 -3.98
CA ALA A 12 5.91 -10.06 -3.39
C ALA A 12 5.30 -8.75 -2.88
N ILE A 13 4.46 -8.10 -3.70
CA ILE A 13 3.78 -6.86 -3.31
C ILE A 13 2.76 -7.11 -2.20
N ALA A 14 2.03 -8.23 -2.24
CA ALA A 14 1.11 -8.62 -1.18
C ALA A 14 1.83 -8.77 0.17
N ALA A 15 2.94 -9.50 0.20
CA ALA A 15 3.75 -9.71 1.40
C ALA A 15 4.28 -8.38 1.96
N LEU A 16 4.84 -7.52 1.09
CA LEU A 16 5.31 -6.19 1.49
C LEU A 16 4.18 -5.31 2.05
N THR A 17 3.01 -5.37 1.41
CA THR A 17 1.82 -4.61 1.84
C THR A 17 1.34 -5.09 3.21
N LEU A 18 1.32 -6.40 3.47
CA LEU A 18 0.97 -6.94 4.80
C LEU A 18 1.92 -6.48 5.90
N VAL A 19 3.23 -6.42 5.62
CA VAL A 19 4.23 -5.92 6.57
C VAL A 19 3.96 -4.45 6.93
N ALA A 20 3.59 -3.62 5.95
CA ALA A 20 3.20 -2.24 6.21
C ALA A 20 1.95 -2.12 7.10
N GLY A 21 1.05 -3.11 7.05
CA GLY A 21 -0.09 -3.24 7.96
C GLY A 21 0.29 -3.33 9.44
N VAL A 22 1.51 -3.76 9.79
CA VAL A 22 1.98 -3.76 11.19
C VAL A 22 2.10 -2.34 11.74
N ALA A 23 2.45 -1.36 10.91
CA ALA A 23 2.46 0.05 11.28
C ALA A 23 1.07 0.60 11.61
N ALA A 24 0.01 -0.08 11.19
CA ALA A 24 -1.38 0.23 11.52
C ALA A 24 -1.79 -0.19 12.93
N LEU A 25 -1.29 -1.34 13.37
CA LEU A 25 -1.69 -1.96 14.64
C LEU A 25 -1.01 -1.25 15.80
N ALA A 26 0.24 -0.79 15.59
CA ALA A 26 1.01 -0.06 16.58
C ALA A 26 1.59 1.25 16.01
N PRO A 27 0.76 2.20 15.56
CA PRO A 27 1.25 3.40 14.90
C PRO A 27 2.06 4.27 15.86
N ARG A 28 1.75 4.23 17.17
CA ARG A 28 2.55 4.92 18.18
C ARG A 28 3.95 4.36 18.30
N THR A 29 4.15 3.04 18.21
CA THR A 29 5.51 2.48 18.32
C THR A 29 6.32 2.77 17.06
N VAL A 30 5.68 2.78 15.89
CA VAL A 30 6.34 3.05 14.60
C VAL A 30 6.64 4.54 14.39
N PHE A 31 5.70 5.42 14.75
CA PHE A 31 5.76 6.84 14.41
C PHE A 31 6.11 7.76 15.59
N ALA A 32 5.79 7.42 16.84
CA ALA A 32 5.88 8.39 17.96
C ALA A 32 7.32 8.76 18.35
N ARG A 33 8.33 7.99 17.95
CA ARG A 33 9.74 8.36 18.14
C ARG A 33 10.29 9.27 17.04
N ARG A 34 9.58 9.41 15.92
CA ARG A 34 10.05 10.10 14.71
C ARG A 34 9.22 11.32 14.35
N LEU A 35 8.11 11.53 15.04
CA LEU A 35 7.18 12.64 14.81
C LEU A 35 6.95 13.39 16.13
N PRO A 36 6.73 14.72 16.09
CA PRO A 36 6.27 15.50 17.23
C PRO A 36 5.03 14.89 17.90
N ALA A 37 4.92 15.01 19.23
CA ALA A 37 3.88 14.36 20.03
C ALA A 37 2.43 14.78 19.68
N ASP A 38 2.30 15.94 19.03
CA ASP A 38 1.06 16.58 18.59
C ASP A 38 0.76 16.37 17.10
N THR A 39 1.58 15.60 16.37
CA THR A 39 1.42 15.39 14.92
C THR A 39 0.06 14.81 14.56
N PHE A 40 -0.52 14.01 15.45
CA PHE A 40 -1.85 13.44 15.28
C PHE A 40 -2.73 13.72 16.49
N GLY A 41 -3.86 14.42 16.27
CA GLY A 41 -4.95 14.47 17.24
C GLY A 41 -5.66 13.12 17.40
N ALA A 42 -6.63 13.03 18.32
CA ALA A 42 -7.37 11.80 18.60
C ALA A 42 -7.99 11.15 17.34
N GLY A 43 -8.56 11.97 16.44
CA GLY A 43 -9.10 11.49 15.16
C GLY A 43 -8.02 10.99 14.19
N GLY A 44 -6.84 11.60 14.19
CA GLY A 44 -5.73 11.20 13.30
C GLY A 44 -5.23 9.78 13.60
N TRP A 45 -5.15 9.41 14.87
CA TRP A 45 -4.76 8.05 15.27
C TRP A 45 -5.78 6.99 14.87
N LEU A 46 -7.08 7.31 14.92
CA LEU A 46 -8.13 6.42 14.47
C LEU A 46 -8.05 6.18 12.95
N VAL A 47 -7.91 7.26 12.17
CA VAL A 47 -7.76 7.19 10.71
C VAL A 47 -6.53 6.36 10.33
N LEU A 48 -5.41 6.53 11.03
CA LEU A 48 -4.18 5.78 10.76
C LEU A 48 -4.33 4.27 11.04
N ARG A 49 -5.03 3.90 12.11
CA ARG A 49 -5.36 2.50 12.42
C ARG A 49 -6.29 1.89 11.36
N HIS A 50 -7.34 2.61 11.00
CA HIS A 50 -8.29 2.18 9.97
C HIS A 50 -7.59 2.01 8.61
N TRP A 51 -6.79 3.00 8.21
CA TRP A 51 -6.01 2.96 6.97
C TRP A 51 -5.14 1.71 6.90
N GLY A 52 -4.44 1.37 7.98
CA GLY A 52 -3.58 0.21 7.88
C GLY A 52 -4.31 -1.14 8.05
N VAL A 53 -5.55 -1.18 8.55
CA VAL A 53 -6.45 -2.34 8.34
C VAL A 53 -6.78 -2.47 6.84
N LEU A 54 -7.08 -1.35 6.16
CA LEU A 54 -7.28 -1.33 4.71
C LEU A 54 -6.03 -1.83 3.98
N VAL A 55 -4.82 -1.43 4.39
CA VAL A 55 -3.55 -1.95 3.84
C VAL A 55 -3.46 -3.47 3.99
N VAL A 56 -3.80 -4.04 5.15
CA VAL A 56 -3.83 -5.50 5.35
C VAL A 56 -4.82 -6.16 4.38
N ILE A 57 -6.03 -5.60 4.25
CA ILE A 57 -7.05 -6.11 3.33
C ILE A 57 -6.53 -6.08 1.88
N CYS A 58 -5.93 -4.97 1.44
CA CYS A 58 -5.31 -4.85 0.12
C CYS A 58 -4.25 -5.94 -0.11
N GLY A 59 -3.40 -6.23 0.89
CA GLY A 59 -2.42 -7.31 0.81
C GLY A 59 -3.08 -8.68 0.60
N LEU A 60 -4.15 -8.99 1.35
CA LEU A 60 -4.90 -10.24 1.19
C LEU A 60 -5.59 -10.35 -0.18
N LEU A 61 -6.15 -9.24 -0.67
CA LEU A 61 -6.75 -9.19 -2.00
C LEU A 61 -5.72 -9.43 -3.11
N LEU A 62 -4.49 -8.92 -2.96
CA LEU A 62 -3.41 -9.20 -3.91
C LEU A 62 -3.00 -10.69 -3.89
N PHE A 63 -2.99 -11.33 -2.72
CA PHE A 63 -2.80 -12.79 -2.63
C PHE A 63 -3.88 -13.56 -3.39
N TRP A 64 -5.14 -13.10 -3.34
CA TRP A 64 -6.23 -13.71 -4.11
C TRP A 64 -6.09 -13.45 -5.62
N ALA A 65 -5.79 -12.21 -6.02
CA ALA A 65 -5.56 -11.84 -7.42
C ALA A 65 -4.41 -12.65 -8.07
N ALA A 66 -3.43 -13.08 -7.27
CA ALA A 66 -2.34 -13.94 -7.69
C ALA A 66 -2.77 -15.40 -7.93
N ARG A 67 -3.89 -15.86 -7.37
CA ARG A 67 -4.35 -17.26 -7.49
C ARG A 67 -5.54 -17.43 -8.42
N ASP A 68 -6.32 -16.38 -8.62
CA ASP A 68 -7.55 -16.42 -9.39
C ASP A 68 -7.55 -15.30 -10.44
N ALA A 69 -7.39 -15.69 -11.70
CA ALA A 69 -7.35 -14.78 -12.84
C ALA A 69 -8.69 -14.06 -13.07
N THR A 70 -9.82 -14.63 -12.64
CA THR A 70 -11.15 -14.06 -12.86
C THR A 70 -11.37 -12.77 -12.07
N VAL A 71 -10.80 -12.68 -10.87
CA VAL A 71 -10.89 -11.51 -9.98
C VAL A 71 -9.66 -10.61 -10.07
N ARG A 72 -8.59 -11.05 -10.75
CA ARG A 72 -7.32 -10.32 -10.80
C ARG A 72 -7.49 -8.88 -11.23
N HIS A 73 -8.14 -8.65 -12.36
CA HIS A 73 -8.37 -7.32 -12.91
C HIS A 73 -9.11 -6.39 -11.92
N PRO A 74 -10.34 -6.67 -11.47
CA PRO A 74 -11.02 -5.74 -10.55
C PRO A 74 -10.22 -5.47 -9.26
N LEU A 75 -9.48 -6.46 -8.75
CA LEU A 75 -8.62 -6.28 -7.57
C LEU A 75 -7.38 -5.42 -7.84
N LEU A 76 -6.72 -5.56 -8.99
CA LEU A 76 -5.61 -4.68 -9.39
C LEU A 76 -6.05 -3.23 -9.55
N LEU A 77 -7.26 -2.96 -10.05
CA LEU A 77 -7.81 -1.60 -10.07
C LEU A 77 -8.06 -1.07 -8.66
N ALA A 78 -8.75 -1.84 -7.83
CA ALA A 78 -9.12 -1.39 -6.49
C ALA A 78 -7.89 -1.10 -5.63
N VAL A 79 -6.93 -2.04 -5.57
CA VAL A 79 -5.70 -1.88 -4.80
C VAL A 79 -4.76 -0.86 -5.44
N GLY A 80 -4.68 -0.83 -6.77
CA GLY A 80 -3.90 0.18 -7.49
C GLY A 80 -4.42 1.60 -7.25
N ALA A 81 -5.73 1.81 -7.22
CA ALA A 81 -6.32 3.12 -6.94
C ALA A 81 -6.01 3.61 -5.52
N GLU A 82 -6.08 2.72 -4.52
CA GLU A 82 -5.73 3.05 -3.13
C GLU A 82 -4.25 3.44 -3.02
N LYS A 83 -3.35 2.62 -3.56
CA LYS A 83 -1.89 2.87 -3.57
C LYS A 83 -1.53 4.16 -4.31
N LEU A 84 -2.16 4.42 -5.45
CA LEU A 84 -1.94 5.63 -6.23
C LEU A 84 -2.40 6.87 -5.44
N ALA A 85 -3.59 6.81 -4.84
CA ALA A 85 -4.12 7.91 -4.03
C ALA A 85 -3.20 8.22 -2.84
N PHE A 86 -2.76 7.19 -2.10
CA PHE A 86 -1.83 7.34 -0.99
C PHE A 86 -0.48 7.91 -1.45
N GLY A 87 0.11 7.36 -2.52
CA GLY A 87 1.36 7.82 -3.09
C GLY A 87 1.32 9.31 -3.47
N LEU A 88 0.24 9.75 -4.13
CA LEU A 88 0.04 11.14 -4.51
C LEU A 88 -0.16 12.06 -3.30
N LEU A 89 -0.89 11.62 -2.27
CA LEU A 89 -1.07 12.38 -1.04
C LEU A 89 0.26 12.61 -0.31
N VAL A 90 1.09 11.57 -0.20
CA VAL A 90 2.43 11.67 0.42
C VAL A 90 3.34 12.57 -0.41
N LEU A 91 3.34 12.44 -1.74
CA LEU A 91 4.13 13.31 -2.62
C LEU A 91 3.76 14.79 -2.46
N ARG A 92 2.45 15.10 -2.36
CA ARG A 92 1.98 16.48 -2.09
C ARG A 92 2.45 17.01 -0.73
N ARG A 93 2.67 16.13 0.25
CA ARG A 93 3.12 16.49 1.60
C ARG A 93 4.61 16.17 1.84
N ARG A 94 5.39 15.86 0.80
CA ARG A 94 6.79 15.37 0.91
C ARG A 94 7.76 16.28 1.67
N THR A 95 7.43 17.56 1.84
CA THR A 95 8.25 18.52 2.57
C THR A 95 7.98 18.50 4.08
N THR A 96 6.84 17.96 4.51
CA THR A 96 6.46 17.83 5.93
C THR A 96 7.20 16.66 6.59
N PRO A 97 7.41 16.66 7.93
CA PRO A 97 8.04 15.54 8.63
C PRO A 97 7.36 14.19 8.37
N LEU A 98 6.02 14.17 8.40
CA LEU A 98 5.24 12.98 8.10
C LEU A 98 5.40 12.53 6.64
N GLY A 99 5.34 13.47 5.69
CA GLY A 99 5.53 13.14 4.28
C GLY A 99 6.92 12.60 3.97
N LYS A 100 7.98 13.14 4.57
CA LYS A 100 9.35 12.62 4.45
C LYS A 100 9.46 11.19 5.00
N LEU A 101 8.80 10.92 6.12
CA LEU A 101 8.81 9.60 6.76
C LEU A 101 8.06 8.53 5.94
N LEU A 102 6.96 8.92 5.29
CA LEU A 102 6.13 8.03 4.47
C LEU A 102 6.62 7.92 3.01
N LEU A 103 7.51 8.82 2.58
CA LEU A 103 7.96 8.91 1.18
C LEU A 103 8.50 7.58 0.62
N PRO A 104 9.33 6.79 1.34
CA PRO A 104 9.80 5.52 0.81
C PRO A 104 8.65 4.54 0.49
N GLY A 105 7.67 4.44 1.40
CA GLY A 105 6.47 3.61 1.19
C GLY A 105 5.63 4.10 0.01
N ALA A 106 5.44 5.42 -0.11
CA ALA A 106 4.74 6.01 -1.24
C ALA A 106 5.42 5.73 -2.59
N LEU A 107 6.76 5.78 -2.65
CA LEU A 107 7.49 5.42 -3.87
C LEU A 107 7.34 3.93 -4.21
N CYS A 108 7.37 3.05 -3.21
CA CYS A 108 7.07 1.63 -3.40
C CYS A 108 5.65 1.41 -3.92
N ASP A 109 4.66 2.14 -3.41
CA ASP A 109 3.27 2.04 -3.85
C ASP A 109 3.08 2.52 -5.29
N LEU A 110 3.75 3.60 -5.69
CA LEU A 110 3.73 4.09 -7.07
C LEU A 110 4.41 3.11 -8.02
N LEU A 111 5.53 2.50 -7.61
CA LEU A 111 6.16 1.43 -8.38
C LEU A 111 5.25 0.21 -8.50
N ALA A 112 4.57 -0.18 -7.41
CA ALA A 112 3.59 -1.25 -7.44
C ALA A 112 2.44 -0.95 -8.42
N CYS A 113 1.96 0.29 -8.50
CA CYS A 113 0.95 0.68 -9.49
C CYS A 113 1.42 0.47 -10.93
N LEU A 114 2.69 0.80 -11.23
CA LEU A 114 3.27 0.52 -12.55
C LEU A 114 3.33 -0.99 -12.82
N LEU A 115 3.74 -1.78 -11.83
CA LEU A 115 3.78 -3.24 -11.94
C LEU A 115 2.38 -3.84 -12.13
N PHE A 116 1.37 -3.30 -11.47
CA PHE A 116 -0.03 -3.72 -11.66
C PHE A 116 -0.53 -3.42 -13.05
N LEU A 117 -0.19 -2.25 -13.61
CA LEU A 117 -0.50 -1.92 -15.00
C LEU A 117 0.17 -2.89 -15.97
N LEU A 118 1.44 -3.25 -15.74
CA LEU A 118 2.13 -4.26 -16.55
C LEU A 118 1.49 -5.64 -16.42
N CYS A 119 1.09 -6.06 -15.21
CA CYS A 119 0.36 -7.31 -14.98
C CYS A 119 -1.00 -7.29 -15.71
N TRP A 120 -1.70 -6.17 -15.69
CA TRP A 120 -2.96 -5.98 -16.40
C TRP A 120 -2.79 -6.18 -17.90
N LEU A 121 -1.84 -5.46 -18.48
CA LEU A 121 -1.63 -5.47 -19.93
C LEU A 121 -1.15 -6.83 -20.42
N ALA A 122 -0.41 -7.57 -19.60
CA ALA A 122 0.09 -8.90 -19.92
C ALA A 122 -0.92 -10.04 -19.71
N ALA A 123 -2.00 -9.81 -18.96
CA ALA A 123 -3.03 -10.81 -18.67
C ALA A 123 -4.27 -10.68 -19.59
N ARG A 124 -4.21 -9.80 -20.60
CA ARG A 124 -5.16 -9.73 -21.72
C ARG A 124 -4.68 -10.60 -22.87
#